data_AF-A0A497RPA6-F1
#
_entry.id   AF-A0A497RPA6-F1
#
_cell.length_a   1.000
_cell.length_b   1.000
_cell.length_c   1.000
_cell.angle_alpha   90.00
_cell.angle_beta   90.00
_cell.angle_gamma   90.00
#
_symmetry.space_group_name_H-M   'P 1'
#
loop_
_entity.id
_entity.type
_entity.pdbx_description
1 polymer ?
#
loop_
_entity_poly.entity_id
_entity_poly.type
_entity_poly.pdbx_seq_one_letter_code
_entity_poly.pdbx_strand_id
1 'polypeptide(L)'
;MFNKKILNKISIIDFLIYTVFLLLVGLSIYNSLRFRFTVDDAYIGIRYARHFVEGSGLVYNIGERVEGYSDFLWIILLSFFGFLGFNFVSAAHFLGLFSSVLTL
;
A
#
# COMPACT_ATOMS: atom_id res chain seq x y z
N MET A 1 -30.71 13.64 18.66
CA MET A 1 -31.88 12.99 18.03
C MET A 1 -31.47 12.53 16.63
N PHE A 2 -30.94 11.30 16.50
CA PHE A 2 -30.51 10.77 15.20
C PHE A 2 -31.71 10.74 14.25
N ASN A 3 -31.54 11.33 13.06
CA ASN A 3 -32.58 11.56 12.10
C ASN A 3 -33.12 10.23 11.55
N LYS A 4 -34.22 9.71 12.12
CA LYS A 4 -34.89 8.46 11.73
C LYS A 4 -35.24 8.38 10.22
N LYS A 5 -35.26 9.52 9.50
CA LYS A 5 -35.46 9.54 8.04
C LYS A 5 -34.31 8.92 7.24
N ILE A 6 -33.07 8.92 7.75
CA ILE A 6 -31.90 8.33 7.06
C ILE A 6 -31.94 6.80 7.17
N LEU A 7 -32.30 6.28 8.34
CA LEU A 7 -32.38 4.83 8.61
C LEU A 7 -33.49 4.15 7.81
N ASN A 8 -34.61 4.83 7.52
CA ASN A 8 -35.71 4.28 6.74
C ASN A 8 -35.46 4.23 5.21
N LYS A 9 -34.28 4.64 4.74
CA LYS A 9 -33.92 4.64 3.31
C LYS A 9 -32.96 3.53 2.91
N ILE A 10 -32.35 2.85 3.89
CA ILE A 10 -31.44 1.73 3.66
C ILE A 10 -32.31 0.50 3.40
N SER A 11 -32.32 0.05 2.15
CA SER A 11 -32.97 -1.21 1.80
C SER A 11 -32.21 -2.39 2.42
N ILE A 12 -32.87 -3.54 2.54
CA ILE A 12 -32.19 -4.77 2.99
C ILE A 12 -31.00 -5.13 2.09
N ILE A 13 -31.04 -4.72 0.82
CA ILE A 13 -29.98 -4.90 -0.18
C ILE A 13 -28.78 -4.01 0.19
N ASP A 14 -29.01 -2.74 0.50
CA ASP A 14 -27.92 -1.81 0.89
C ASP A 14 -27.22 -2.30 2.17
N PHE A 15 -27.99 -2.78 3.15
CA PHE A 15 -27.44 -3.37 4.36
C PHE A 15 -26.55 -4.59 4.06
N LEU A 16 -27.00 -5.46 3.15
CA LEU A 16 -26.27 -6.66 2.77
C LEU A 16 -24.98 -6.30 1.99
N ILE A 17 -25.03 -5.31 1.11
CA ILE A 17 -23.86 -4.77 0.39
C ILE A 17 -22.82 -4.24 1.38
N TYR A 18 -23.21 -3.37 2.31
CA TYR A 18 -22.27 -2.83 3.30
C TYR A 18 -21.68 -3.92 4.19
N THR A 19 -22.48 -4.92 4.54
CA THR A 19 -22.01 -6.07 5.33
C THR A 19 -20.96 -6.88 4.57
N VAL A 20 -21.22 -7.23 3.31
CA VAL A 20 -20.25 -7.95 2.47
C VAL A 20 -18.99 -7.12 2.28
N PHE A 21 -19.11 -5.82 1.99
CA PHE A 21 -17.96 -4.93 1.84
C PHE A 21 -17.08 -4.90 3.10
N LEU A 22 -17.68 -4.72 4.28
CA LEU A 22 -16.94 -4.74 5.55
C LEU A 22 -16.25 -6.08 5.82
N LEU A 23 -16.89 -7.20 5.46
CA LEU A 23 -16.27 -8.53 5.57
C LEU A 23 -15.06 -8.66 4.64
N LEU A 24 -15.15 -8.16 3.41
CA LEU A 24 -14.02 -8.18 2.46
C LEU A 24 -12.86 -7.31 2.95
N VAL A 25 -13.13 -6.11 3.46
CA VAL A 25 -12.09 -5.25 4.07
C VAL A 25 -11.44 -5.95 5.25
N GLY A 26 -12.24 -6.55 6.15
CA GLY A 26 -11.73 -7.31 7.29
C GLY A 26 -10.87 -8.50 6.89
N LEU A 27 -11.27 -9.23 5.84
CA LEU A 27 -10.51 -10.34 5.29
C LEU A 27 -9.17 -9.89 4.67
N SER A 28 -9.17 -8.77 3.94
CA SER A 28 -7.95 -8.20 3.36
C SER A 28 -6.94 -7.77 4.43
N ILE A 29 -7.41 -7.14 5.51
CA ILE A 29 -6.56 -6.79 6.66
C ILE A 29 -6.01 -8.06 7.33
N TYR A 30 -6.88 -9.05 7.59
CA TYR A 30 -6.48 -10.31 8.20
C TYR A 30 -5.39 -11.04 7.39
N ASN A 31 -5.57 -11.15 6.07
CA ASN A 31 -4.58 -11.78 5.19
C ASN A 31 -3.26 -11.02 5.18
N SER A 32 -3.29 -9.68 5.09
CA SER A 32 -2.07 -8.86 5.12
C SER A 32 -1.28 -9.03 6.41
N LEU A 33 -1.96 -9.12 7.57
CA LEU A 33 -1.31 -9.37 8.85
C LEU A 33 -0.78 -10.79 8.97
N ARG A 34 -1.51 -11.79 8.43
CA ARG A 34 -1.12 -13.20 8.49
C ARG A 34 0.09 -13.50 7.60
N PHE A 35 0.14 -12.91 6.41
CA PHE A 35 1.18 -13.11 5.41
C PHE A 35 2.14 -11.92 5.34
N ARG A 36 2.50 -11.37 6.51
CA ARG A 36 3.38 -10.21 6.64
C ARG A 36 4.86 -10.58 6.46
N PHE A 37 5.21 -11.18 5.33
CA PHE A 37 6.59 -11.43 4.91
C PHE A 37 6.93 -10.56 3.70
N THR A 38 8.21 -10.25 3.53
CA THR A 38 8.69 -9.47 2.39
C THR A 38 9.36 -10.43 1.41
N VAL A 39 8.93 -10.39 0.15
CA VAL A 39 9.53 -11.16 -0.93
C VAL A 39 10.87 -10.52 -1.32
N ASP A 40 11.87 -11.33 -1.65
CA ASP A 40 13.22 -10.86 -1.97
C ASP A 40 13.24 -9.82 -3.09
N ASP A 41 12.43 -10.02 -4.15
CA ASP A 41 12.31 -9.09 -5.28
C ASP A 41 11.87 -7.67 -4.85
N ALA A 42 11.12 -7.53 -3.74
CA ALA A 42 10.72 -6.23 -3.22
C ALA A 42 11.92 -5.37 -2.81
N TYR A 43 13.05 -6.00 -2.44
CA TYR A 43 14.25 -5.27 -2.07
C TYR A 43 14.92 -4.56 -3.24
N ILE A 44 14.67 -4.98 -4.49
CA ILE A 44 15.15 -4.28 -5.67
C ILE A 44 14.58 -2.86 -5.67
N GLY A 45 13.25 -2.72 -5.61
CA GLY A 45 12.58 -1.42 -5.56
C GLY A 45 12.95 -0.60 -4.31
N ILE A 46 13.07 -1.24 -3.15
CA ILE A 46 13.49 -0.57 -1.91
C ILE A 46 14.89 0.03 -2.04
N ARG A 47 15.82 -0.66 -2.71
CA ARG A 47 17.18 -0.14 -2.91
C ARG A 47 17.19 1.09 -3.81
N TYR A 48 16.44 1.07 -4.92
CA TYR A 48 16.24 2.25 -5.76
C TYR A 48 15.65 3.42 -4.97
N ALA A 49 14.61 3.17 -4.17
CA ALA A 49 13.99 4.20 -3.33
C ALA A 49 14.98 4.77 -2.31
N ARG A 50 15.79 3.91 -1.68
CA ARG A 50 16.83 4.33 -0.72
C ARG A 50 17.87 5.23 -1.39
N HIS A 51 18.45 4.81 -2.50
CA HIS A 51 19.45 5.61 -3.21
C HIS A 51 18.88 6.93 -3.72
N PHE A 52 17.62 6.95 -4.14
CA PHE A 52 16.95 8.18 -4.51
C PHE A 52 16.79 9.14 -3.33
N VAL A 53 16.35 8.63 -2.17
CA VAL A 53 16.24 9.41 -0.92
C VAL A 53 17.60 9.93 -0.44
N GLU A 54 18.66 9.14 -0.60
CA GLU A 54 20.05 9.51 -0.26
C GLU A 54 20.70 10.47 -1.27
N GLY A 55 20.00 10.85 -2.35
CA GLY A 55 20.51 11.80 -3.36
C GLY A 55 21.44 11.18 -4.40
N SER A 56 21.59 9.85 -4.44
CA SER A 56 22.37 9.13 -5.46
C SER A 56 21.60 8.94 -6.78
N GLY A 57 20.30 9.25 -6.78
CA GLY A 57 19.40 9.07 -7.92
C GLY A 57 18.77 7.68 -7.95
N LEU A 58 17.95 7.42 -8.98
CA LEU A 58 17.29 6.14 -9.20
C LEU A 58 18.27 5.14 -9.84
N VAL A 59 19.18 4.61 -9.03
CA VAL A 59 20.21 3.66 -9.47
C VAL A 59 20.27 2.44 -8.55
N TYR A 60 20.56 1.26 -9.09
CA TYR A 60 20.81 0.07 -8.27
C TYR A 60 22.24 0.07 -7.71
N ASN A 61 23.22 0.40 -8.54
CA ASN A 61 24.63 0.55 -8.14
C ASN A 61 25.03 2.02 -8.30
N ILE A 62 25.61 2.60 -7.26
CA ILE A 62 26.07 3.99 -7.30
C ILE A 62 27.19 4.11 -8.34
N GLY A 63 27.06 5.05 -9.26
CA GLY A 63 27.97 5.24 -10.39
C GLY A 63 27.50 4.60 -11.70
N GLU A 64 26.54 3.67 -11.65
CA GLU A 64 25.94 3.04 -12.83
C GLU A 64 24.52 3.56 -13.04
N ARG A 65 24.24 4.15 -14.22
CA ARG A 65 22.91 4.66 -14.55
C ARG A 65 22.18 3.64 -15.43
N VAL A 66 21.53 2.69 -14.79
CA VAL A 66 20.71 1.66 -15.45
C VAL A 66 19.34 1.62 -14.77
N GLU A 67 18.29 1.69 -15.58
CA GLU A 67 16.91 1.50 -15.13
C GLU A 67 16.59 0.00 -15.09
N GLY A 68 16.68 -0.59 -13.90
CA GLY A 68 16.44 -2.01 -13.65
C GLY A 68 15.19 -2.28 -12.80
N TYR A 69 14.18 -1.40 -12.88
CA TYR A 69 12.90 -1.58 -12.19
C TYR A 69 11.74 -1.55 -13.19
N SER A 70 10.65 -2.24 -12.84
CA SER A 70 9.40 -2.25 -13.64
C SER A 70 8.29 -1.38 -13.02
N ASP A 71 8.45 -0.97 -11.76
CA ASP A 71 7.39 -0.37 -10.96
C ASP A 71 7.77 1.07 -10.53
N PHE A 72 7.91 1.98 -11.50
CA PHE A 72 8.35 3.36 -11.23
C PHE A 72 7.49 4.07 -10.16
N LEU A 73 6.16 4.01 -10.30
CA LEU A 73 5.23 4.63 -9.35
C LEU A 73 5.43 4.09 -7.93
N TRP A 74 5.65 2.78 -7.79
CA TRP A 74 5.90 2.15 -6.51
C TRP A 74 7.17 2.67 -5.85
N ILE A 75 8.25 2.83 -6.60
CA ILE A 75 9.52 3.37 -6.09
C ILE A 75 9.36 4.82 -5.63
N ILE A 76 8.62 5.65 -6.37
CA ILE A 76 8.36 7.04 -5.98
C ILE A 76 7.50 7.11 -4.71
N LEU A 77 6.49 6.26 -4.57
CA LEU A 77 5.68 6.16 -3.35
C LEU A 77 6.55 5.75 -2.16
N LEU A 78 7.39 4.70 -2.31
CA LEU A 78 8.32 4.30 -1.25
C LEU A 78 9.30 5.42 -0.88
N SER A 79 9.80 6.14 -1.88
CA SER A 79 10.71 7.27 -1.68
C SER A 79 10.06 8.38 -0.88
N PHE A 80 8.79 8.71 -1.15
CA PHE A 80 8.02 9.68 -0.37
C PHE A 80 7.99 9.32 1.11
N PHE A 81 7.70 8.07 1.47
CA PHE A 81 7.76 7.61 2.86
C PHE A 81 9.18 7.62 3.42
N GLY A 82 10.19 7.30 2.59
CA GLY A 82 11.59 7.38 2.97
C GLY A 82 12.03 8.81 3.31
N PHE A 83 11.60 9.82 2.54
CA PHE A 83 11.86 11.24 2.85
C PHE A 83 11.21 11.69 4.16
N LEU A 84 10.08 11.08 4.54
CA LEU A 84 9.44 11.29 5.84
C LEU A 84 10.12 10.51 6.99
N GLY A 85 11.17 9.73 6.71
CA GLY A 85 11.94 8.97 7.69
C GLY A 85 11.35 7.61 8.05
N PHE A 86 10.37 7.10 7.31
CA PHE A 86 9.80 5.77 7.56
C PHE A 86 10.72 4.66 7.05
N ASN A 87 10.67 3.50 7.72
CA ASN A 87 11.32 2.30 7.23
C ASN A 87 10.65 1.81 5.94
N PHE A 88 11.44 1.61 4.88
CA PHE A 88 10.94 1.20 3.55
C PHE A 88 10.15 -0.11 3.54
N VAL A 89 10.53 -1.10 4.35
CA VAL A 89 9.80 -2.37 4.44
C VAL A 89 8.42 -2.12 5.06
N SER A 90 8.36 -1.31 6.11
CA SER A 90 7.08 -0.93 6.74
C SER A 90 6.20 -0.11 5.79
N ALA A 91 6.79 0.81 5.03
CA ALA A 91 6.09 1.58 4.00
C ALA A 91 5.53 0.67 2.90
N ALA A 92 6.30 -0.33 2.44
CA ALA A 92 5.85 -1.32 1.47
C ALA A 92 4.64 -2.13 1.97
N HIS A 93 4.69 -2.62 3.21
CA HIS A 93 3.56 -3.33 3.83
C HIS A 93 2.32 -2.45 3.92
N PHE A 94 2.49 -1.20 4.35
CA PHE A 94 1.39 -0.25 4.46
C PHE A 94 0.76 0.07 3.09
N LEU A 95 1.58 0.38 2.09
CA LEU A 95 1.11 0.70 0.74
C LEU A 95 0.45 -0.49 0.05
N GLY A 96 0.96 -1.71 0.29
CA GLY A 96 0.35 -2.95 -0.20
C GLY A 96 -1.04 -3.18 0.41
N LEU A 97 -1.17 -3.01 1.73
CA LEU A 97 -2.47 -3.11 2.41
C LEU A 97 -3.44 -2.00 1.98
N PHE A 98 -2.95 -0.77 1.86
CA PHE A 98 -3.77 0.35 1.41
C PHE A 98 -4.30 0.11 -0.01
N SER A 99 -3.43 -0.32 -0.92
CA SER A 99 -3.82 -0.63 -2.31
C SER A 99 -4.83 -1.77 -2.38
N SER A 100 -4.66 -2.82 -1.58
CA SER A 100 -5.59 -3.97 -1.59
C SER A 100 -6.99 -3.61 -1.09
N VAL A 101 -7.08 -2.74 -0.08
CA VAL A 101 -8.35 -2.22 0.43
C VAL A 101 -8.98 -1.24 -0.56
N LEU A 102 -8.17 -0.41 -1.22
CA LEU A 102 -8.64 0.59 -2.18
C LEU A 102 -9.29 -0.04 -3.43
N THR A 103 -8.86 -1.25 -3.82
CA THR A 103 -9.38 -1.95 -5.00
C THR A 103 -10.65 -2.76 -4.77
N LEU A 104 -11.13 -2.87 -3.52
CA LEU A 104 -12.38 -3.56 -3.15
C LEU A 104 -13.62 -2.71 -3.47
#